data_AF-A0A7W0WUQ7-F1
#
_entry.id   AF-A0A7W0WUQ7-F1
#
_cell.length_a   1.000
_cell.length_b   1.000
_cell.length_c   1.000
_cell.angle_alpha   90.00
_cell.angle_beta   90.00
_cell.angle_gamma   90.00
#
_symmetry.space_group_name_H-M   'P 1'
#
loop_
_entity.id
_entity.type
_entity.pdbx_description
1 polymer ?
#
loop_
_entity_poly.entity_id
_entity_poly.type
_entity_poly.pdbx_seq_one_letter_code
_entity_poly.pdbx_strand_id
1 'polypeptide(L)'
;QIPMEFHDCIKLSPLILDELGEGVLNDAHAQKTVLDIEKWGDKVDWHAPVESTEMKAMLNWNLRTVTHADTLWSFTGIFCVEWNSYLELRAGLLALRKRGIPDSKMEVLVQHGDGDPYDQDQHALLVRQELGRRILTPEDAATVYTGIAYHQGLYHAFFEGEFAKLRKNVESA
;
A
#
# COMPACT_ATOMS: atom_id res chain seq x y z
N GLN A 1 -18.73 -17.25 21.88
CA GLN A 1 -18.41 -16.02 21.13
C GLN A 1 -17.00 -16.21 20.58
N ILE A 2 -16.79 -16.05 19.28
CA ILE A 2 -15.46 -16.22 18.66
C ILE A 2 -14.57 -15.03 19.10
N PRO A 3 -13.29 -15.22 19.45
CA PRO A 3 -12.38 -14.11 19.79
C PRO A 3 -12.30 -13.08 18.65
N MET A 4 -12.26 -11.79 18.98
CA MET A 4 -12.22 -10.68 18.00
C MET A 4 -11.04 -10.82 17.04
N GLU A 5 -9.88 -11.25 17.53
CA GLU A 5 -8.68 -11.54 16.73
C GLU A 5 -8.93 -12.59 15.64
N PHE A 6 -9.69 -13.67 15.95
CA PHE A 6 -10.00 -14.70 14.96
C PHE A 6 -10.99 -14.22 13.89
N HIS A 7 -11.95 -13.38 14.28
CA HIS A 7 -12.86 -12.73 13.35
C HIS A 7 -12.11 -11.76 12.41
N ASP A 8 -11.12 -11.04 12.93
CA ASP A 8 -10.32 -10.10 12.15
C ASP A 8 -9.38 -10.82 11.18
N CYS A 9 -8.79 -11.95 11.59
CA CYS A 9 -8.07 -12.84 10.70
C CYS A 9 -8.93 -13.33 9.53
N ILE A 10 -10.18 -13.72 9.77
CA ILE A 10 -11.10 -14.15 8.69
C ILE A 10 -11.46 -12.98 7.77
N LYS A 11 -11.66 -11.79 8.32
CA LYS A 11 -12.02 -10.62 7.50
C LYS A 11 -10.88 -10.10 6.64
N LEU A 12 -9.65 -10.18 7.15
CA LEU A 12 -8.46 -9.73 6.44
C LEU A 12 -7.85 -10.81 5.54
N SER A 13 -8.26 -12.08 5.68
CA SER A 13 -7.71 -13.17 4.87
C SER A 13 -7.84 -12.98 3.36
N PRO A 14 -8.93 -12.40 2.80
CA PRO A 14 -9.01 -12.16 1.36
C PRO A 14 -7.88 -11.23 0.87
N LEU A 15 -7.57 -10.18 1.62
CA LEU A 15 -6.50 -9.22 1.28
C LEU A 15 -5.14 -9.94 1.27
N ILE A 16 -4.88 -10.79 2.27
CA ILE A 16 -3.63 -11.56 2.35
C ILE A 16 -3.53 -12.57 1.21
N LEU A 17 -4.63 -13.23 0.85
CA LEU A 17 -4.65 -14.20 -0.24
C LEU A 17 -4.40 -13.52 -1.59
N ASP A 18 -5.01 -12.36 -1.84
CA ASP A 18 -4.80 -11.58 -3.06
C ASP A 18 -3.33 -11.11 -3.16
N GLU A 19 -2.76 -10.57 -2.07
CA GLU A 19 -1.34 -10.17 -2.02
C GLU A 19 -0.39 -11.33 -2.34
N LEU A 20 -0.75 -12.56 -1.94
CA LEU A 20 -0.01 -13.79 -2.20
C LEU A 20 -0.38 -14.47 -3.54
N GLY A 21 -1.19 -13.83 -4.38
CA GLY A 21 -1.59 -14.34 -5.70
C GLY A 21 -2.44 -15.61 -5.61
N GLU A 22 -3.25 -15.74 -4.57
CA GLU A 22 -4.04 -16.95 -4.25
C GLU A 22 -3.19 -18.25 -4.20
N GLY A 23 -1.90 -18.12 -3.88
CA GLY A 23 -0.94 -19.24 -3.85
C GLY A 23 -0.23 -19.49 -5.17
N VAL A 24 -0.47 -18.68 -6.21
CA VAL A 24 0.29 -18.69 -7.46
C VAL A 24 1.38 -17.61 -7.38
N LEU A 25 2.64 -18.04 -7.28
CA LEU A 25 3.77 -17.13 -7.05
C LEU A 25 3.86 -15.97 -8.06
N ASN A 26 3.64 -16.25 -9.34
CA ASN A 26 3.70 -15.21 -10.39
C ASN A 26 2.52 -14.24 -10.34
N ASP A 27 1.46 -14.59 -9.61
CA ASP A 27 0.32 -13.71 -9.40
C ASP A 27 0.44 -12.87 -8.12
N ALA A 28 1.39 -13.19 -7.24
CA ALA A 28 1.66 -12.40 -6.04
C ALA A 28 2.16 -10.99 -6.39
N HIS A 29 1.68 -9.97 -5.67
CA HIS A 29 1.93 -8.57 -5.99
C HIS A 29 3.42 -8.22 -5.98
N ALA A 30 4.15 -8.71 -4.98
CA ALA A 30 5.59 -8.51 -4.89
C ALA A 30 6.33 -9.12 -6.10
N GLN A 31 5.94 -10.32 -6.54
CA GLN A 31 6.56 -10.99 -7.69
C GLN A 31 6.21 -10.28 -9.01
N LYS A 32 4.96 -9.85 -9.20
CA LYS A 32 4.57 -9.03 -10.36
C LYS A 32 5.36 -7.73 -10.42
N THR A 33 5.57 -7.08 -9.28
CA THR A 33 6.40 -5.87 -9.19
C THR A 33 7.82 -6.13 -9.70
N VAL A 34 8.44 -7.23 -9.29
CA VAL A 34 9.77 -7.63 -9.78
C VAL A 34 9.77 -7.87 -11.29
N LEU A 35 8.81 -8.66 -11.78
CA LEU A 35 8.69 -8.97 -13.19
C LEU A 35 8.47 -7.71 -14.04
N ASP A 36 7.68 -6.75 -13.56
CA ASP A 36 7.50 -5.47 -14.24
C ASP A 36 8.81 -4.68 -14.28
N ILE A 37 9.53 -4.55 -13.16
CA ILE A 37 10.84 -3.87 -13.10
C ILE A 37 11.83 -4.51 -14.10
N GLU A 38 11.87 -5.83 -14.20
CA GLU A 38 12.73 -6.55 -15.15
C GLU A 38 12.38 -6.25 -16.62
N LYS A 39 11.11 -5.98 -16.97
CA LYS A 39 10.70 -5.55 -18.33
C LYS A 39 11.21 -4.15 -18.69
N TRP A 40 11.65 -3.36 -17.72
CA TRP A 40 12.32 -2.07 -17.91
C TRP A 40 13.85 -2.20 -17.99
N GLY A 41 14.39 -3.41 -17.80
CA GLY A 41 15.81 -3.71 -17.90
C GLY A 41 16.58 -3.62 -16.59
N ASP A 42 15.89 -3.34 -15.48
CA ASP A 42 16.47 -3.32 -14.13
C ASP A 42 16.41 -4.70 -13.48
N LYS A 43 17.15 -4.88 -12.37
CA LYS A 43 17.12 -6.10 -11.56
C LYS A 43 16.70 -5.75 -10.15
N VAL A 44 15.89 -6.60 -9.54
CA VAL A 44 15.50 -6.47 -8.13
C VAL A 44 16.35 -7.41 -7.27
N ASP A 45 16.96 -6.87 -6.23
CA ASP A 45 17.57 -7.64 -5.17
C ASP A 45 16.63 -7.68 -3.97
N TRP A 46 16.04 -8.85 -3.70
CA TRP A 46 15.15 -9.11 -2.57
C TRP A 46 15.82 -8.95 -1.20
N HIS A 47 17.14 -8.93 -1.17
CA HIS A 47 17.94 -8.78 0.04
C HIS A 47 18.56 -7.38 0.17
N ALA A 48 18.23 -6.46 -0.75
CA ALA A 48 18.75 -5.11 -0.70
C ALA A 48 18.36 -4.43 0.62
N PRO A 49 19.32 -3.81 1.33
CA PRO A 49 18.98 -3.06 2.52
C PRO A 49 18.16 -1.83 2.12
N VAL A 50 17.13 -1.53 2.93
CA VAL A 50 16.44 -0.25 2.83
C VAL A 50 17.40 0.82 3.33
N GLU A 51 17.78 1.78 2.49
CA GLU A 51 18.70 2.86 2.88
C GLU A 51 17.96 4.14 3.31
N SER A 52 16.82 4.43 2.68
CA SER A 52 16.00 5.61 2.96
C SER A 52 15.53 5.65 4.43
N THR A 53 15.76 6.77 5.11
CA THR A 53 15.37 6.97 6.51
C THR A 53 13.84 7.06 6.61
N GLU A 54 13.22 7.70 5.63
CA GLU A 54 11.79 7.87 5.49
C GLU A 54 11.11 6.51 5.22
N MET A 55 11.68 5.67 4.34
CA MET A 55 11.18 4.31 4.12
C MET A 55 11.30 3.45 5.38
N LYS A 56 12.42 3.53 6.11
CA LYS A 56 12.55 2.86 7.42
C LYS A 56 11.48 3.33 8.41
N ALA A 57 11.20 4.63 8.44
CA ALA A 57 10.17 5.18 9.31
C ALA A 57 8.77 4.66 8.94
N MET A 58 8.44 4.58 7.65
CA MET A 58 7.19 3.98 7.16
C MET A 58 7.08 2.50 7.54
N LEU A 59 8.11 1.69 7.30
CA LEU A 59 8.14 0.28 7.64
C LEU A 59 7.99 0.05 9.16
N ASN A 60 8.68 0.85 9.97
CA ASN A 60 8.54 0.79 11.43
C ASN A 60 7.14 1.19 11.91
N TRP A 61 6.51 2.18 11.27
CA TRP A 61 5.13 2.55 11.57
C TRP A 61 4.16 1.43 11.18
N ASN A 62 4.30 0.86 9.97
CA ASN A 62 3.50 -0.28 9.52
C ASN A 62 3.60 -1.44 10.51
N LEU A 63 4.81 -1.84 10.90
CA LEU A 63 5.03 -2.90 11.90
C LEU A 63 4.36 -2.57 13.24
N ARG A 64 4.51 -1.34 13.73
CA ARG A 64 3.90 -0.90 14.99
C ARG A 64 2.37 -0.95 14.94
N THR A 65 1.76 -0.59 13.83
CA THR A 65 0.29 -0.61 13.70
C THR A 65 -0.28 -2.03 13.67
N VAL A 66 0.35 -2.96 12.95
CA VAL A 66 -0.13 -4.36 12.86
C VAL A 66 0.15 -5.18 14.13
N THR A 67 1.10 -4.75 14.95
CA THR A 67 1.43 -5.39 16.24
C THR A 67 0.80 -4.68 17.45
N HIS A 68 0.00 -3.63 17.22
CA HIS A 68 -0.61 -2.88 18.29
C HIS A 68 -1.72 -3.68 18.98
N ALA A 69 -1.83 -3.58 20.31
CA ALA A 69 -2.83 -4.33 21.08
C ALA A 69 -4.27 -3.88 20.78
N ASP A 70 -4.44 -2.60 20.45
CA ASP A 70 -5.71 -2.08 19.93
C ASP A 70 -5.76 -2.23 18.41
N THR A 71 -6.63 -3.13 17.95
CA THR A 71 -6.89 -3.46 16.55
C THR A 71 -7.30 -2.25 15.69
N LEU A 72 -7.79 -1.16 16.29
CA LEU A 72 -8.11 0.06 15.55
C LEU A 72 -6.87 0.64 14.85
N TRP A 73 -5.69 0.48 15.46
CA TRP A 73 -4.41 0.84 14.84
C TRP A 73 -4.07 -0.06 13.65
N SER A 74 -4.30 -1.37 13.75
CA SER A 74 -4.03 -2.31 12.66
C SER A 74 -4.87 -1.99 11.43
N PHE A 75 -6.18 -1.79 11.61
CA PHE A 75 -7.07 -1.39 10.52
C PHE A 75 -6.73 0.00 9.96
N THR A 76 -6.29 0.94 10.80
CA THR A 76 -5.83 2.26 10.34
C THR A 76 -4.56 2.13 9.49
N GLY A 77 -3.61 1.29 9.90
CA GLY A 77 -2.38 0.99 9.17
C GLY A 77 -2.67 0.39 7.80
N ILE A 78 -3.47 -0.66 7.75
CA ILE A 78 -3.88 -1.32 6.50
C ILE A 78 -4.60 -0.34 5.59
N PHE A 79 -5.55 0.45 6.12
CA PHE A 79 -6.27 1.45 5.33
C PHE A 79 -5.31 2.45 4.68
N CYS A 80 -4.31 2.93 5.44
CA CYS A 80 -3.32 3.86 4.92
C CYS A 80 -2.49 3.26 3.79
N VAL A 81 -2.06 2.00 3.92
CA VAL A 81 -1.30 1.32 2.86
C VAL A 81 -2.18 1.14 1.62
N GLU A 82 -3.32 0.47 1.75
CA GLU A 82 -4.22 0.16 0.63
C GLU A 82 -4.70 1.41 -0.12
N TRP A 83 -5.08 2.45 0.63
CA TRP A 83 -5.58 3.70 0.03
C TRP A 83 -4.49 4.46 -0.72
N ASN A 84 -3.28 4.56 -0.16
CA ASN A 84 -2.19 5.27 -0.83
C ASN A 84 -1.65 4.47 -2.02
N SER A 85 -1.51 3.15 -1.90
CA SER A 85 -1.14 2.25 -3.00
C SER A 85 -2.08 2.43 -4.18
N TYR A 86 -3.39 2.46 -3.94
CA TYR A 86 -4.36 2.74 -4.99
C TYR A 86 -4.10 4.08 -5.70
N LEU A 87 -3.96 5.16 -4.93
CA LEU A 87 -3.78 6.50 -5.49
C LEU A 87 -2.47 6.63 -6.27
N GLU A 88 -1.36 6.15 -5.72
CA GLU A 88 -0.04 6.27 -6.34
C GLU A 88 0.07 5.41 -7.60
N LEU A 89 -0.38 4.15 -7.55
CA LEU A 89 -0.24 3.20 -8.65
C LEU A 89 -1.18 3.59 -9.79
N ARG A 90 -2.38 4.09 -9.49
CA ARG A 90 -3.28 4.67 -10.49
C ARG A 90 -2.68 5.91 -11.15
N ALA A 91 -2.09 6.83 -10.37
CA ALA A 91 -1.44 8.01 -10.93
C ALA A 91 -0.28 7.62 -11.87
N GLY A 92 0.54 6.64 -11.46
CA GLY A 92 1.60 6.05 -12.28
C GLY A 92 1.07 5.42 -13.56
N LEU A 93 0.05 4.56 -13.46
CA LEU A 93 -0.60 3.89 -14.58
C LEU A 93 -1.08 4.90 -15.64
N LEU A 94 -1.85 5.90 -15.22
CA LEU A 94 -2.40 6.92 -16.12
C LEU A 94 -1.28 7.73 -16.79
N ALA A 95 -0.22 8.06 -16.04
CA ALA A 95 0.92 8.80 -16.57
C ALA A 95 1.75 7.99 -17.58
N LEU A 96 1.87 6.68 -17.41
CA LEU A 96 2.58 5.77 -18.32
C LEU A 96 1.74 5.46 -19.57
N ARG A 97 0.44 5.19 -19.42
CA ARG A 97 -0.49 5.03 -20.55
C ARG A 97 -0.52 6.26 -21.45
N LYS A 98 -0.51 7.46 -20.87
CA LYS A 98 -0.44 8.72 -21.63
C LYS A 98 0.83 8.83 -22.50
N ARG A 99 1.90 8.11 -22.12
CA ARG A 99 3.16 8.02 -22.89
C ARG A 99 3.19 6.85 -23.87
N GLY A 100 2.11 6.09 -24.01
CA GLY A 100 2.01 4.94 -24.91
C GLY A 100 2.68 3.68 -24.40
N ILE A 101 2.96 3.59 -23.09
CA ILE A 101 3.48 2.36 -22.48
C ILE A 101 2.35 1.32 -22.44
N PRO A 102 2.58 0.09 -22.94
CA PRO A 102 1.56 -0.94 -22.95
C PRO A 102 1.34 -1.55 -21.56
N ASP A 103 0.10 -1.94 -21.28
CA ASP A 103 -0.31 -2.56 -20.01
C ASP A 103 0.52 -3.80 -19.62
N SER A 104 0.99 -4.55 -20.62
CA SER A 104 1.86 -5.73 -20.42
C SER A 104 3.23 -5.41 -19.80
N LYS A 105 3.61 -4.12 -19.69
CA LYS A 105 4.83 -3.67 -18.99
C LYS A 105 4.58 -3.11 -17.59
N MET A 106 3.33 -3.12 -17.14
CA MET A 106 2.89 -2.48 -15.90
C MET A 106 1.71 -3.23 -15.30
N GLU A 107 1.78 -4.56 -15.31
CA GLU A 107 0.71 -5.45 -14.87
C GLU A 107 0.34 -5.20 -13.40
N VAL A 108 1.30 -4.91 -12.52
CA VAL A 108 1.00 -4.57 -11.12
C VAL A 108 0.26 -3.25 -11.01
N LEU A 109 0.60 -2.27 -11.84
CA LEU A 109 -0.11 -0.97 -11.87
C LEU A 109 -1.51 -1.12 -12.42
N VAL A 110 -1.73 -2.00 -13.41
CA VAL A 110 -3.05 -2.32 -13.94
C VAL A 110 -3.90 -2.97 -12.86
N GLN A 111 -3.36 -3.98 -12.18
CA GLN A 111 -4.06 -4.70 -11.10
C GLN A 111 -4.56 -3.77 -9.99
N HIS A 112 -3.73 -2.81 -9.56
CA HIS A 112 -4.10 -1.87 -8.49
C HIS A 112 -4.81 -0.61 -8.98
N GLY A 113 -4.46 -0.13 -10.18
CA GLY A 113 -4.80 1.20 -10.67
C GLY A 113 -6.07 1.25 -11.52
N ASP A 114 -6.50 0.14 -12.12
CA ASP A 114 -7.74 0.09 -12.93
C ASP A 114 -9.01 -0.13 -12.10
N GLY A 115 -8.88 -0.53 -10.83
CA GLY A 115 -10.01 -0.62 -9.91
C GLY A 115 -10.78 0.70 -9.80
N ASP A 116 -12.11 0.63 -9.76
CA ASP A 116 -12.95 1.75 -9.35
C ASP A 116 -12.71 1.98 -7.83
N PRO A 117 -12.37 3.20 -7.39
CA PRO A 117 -12.12 3.48 -5.96
C PRO A 117 -13.36 3.34 -5.08
N TYR A 118 -14.53 3.14 -5.70
CA TYR A 118 -15.80 2.90 -5.05
C TYR A 118 -16.35 1.51 -5.33
N ASP A 119 -15.56 0.64 -5.99
CA ASP A 119 -15.90 -0.77 -6.14
C ASP A 119 -15.92 -1.45 -4.78
N GLN A 120 -16.90 -2.34 -4.59
CA GLN A 120 -17.09 -3.05 -3.31
C GLN A 120 -15.95 -4.02 -3.01
N ASP A 121 -15.21 -4.43 -4.04
CA ASP A 121 -14.10 -5.37 -3.94
C ASP A 121 -12.75 -4.67 -3.70
N GLN A 122 -12.70 -3.34 -3.62
CA GLN A 122 -11.46 -2.63 -3.33
C GLN A 122 -11.06 -2.82 -1.85
N HIS A 123 -9.84 -3.30 -1.61
CA HIS A 123 -9.29 -3.53 -0.28
C HIS A 123 -9.43 -2.31 0.65
N ALA A 124 -9.06 -1.12 0.16
CA ALA A 124 -9.17 0.11 0.94
C ALA A 124 -10.61 0.42 1.38
N LEU A 125 -11.61 0.12 0.53
CA LEU A 125 -13.01 0.33 0.85
C LEU A 125 -13.49 -0.67 1.92
N LEU A 126 -13.13 -1.94 1.80
CA LEU A 126 -13.43 -2.97 2.80
C LEU A 126 -12.89 -2.57 4.18
N VAL A 127 -11.63 -2.15 4.24
CA VAL A 127 -10.98 -1.74 5.50
C VAL A 127 -11.62 -0.47 6.05
N ARG A 128 -12.00 0.50 5.19
CA ARG A 128 -12.74 1.70 5.58
C ARG A 128 -14.10 1.38 6.19
N GLN A 129 -14.84 0.43 5.62
CA GLN A 129 -16.14 0.01 6.17
C GLN A 129 -15.99 -0.61 7.55
N GLU A 130 -14.94 -1.42 7.76
CA GLU A 130 -14.62 -2.00 9.07
C GLU A 130 -14.20 -0.93 10.08
N LEU A 131 -13.38 0.04 9.69
CA LEU A 131 -13.07 1.21 10.53
C LEU A 131 -14.35 1.94 10.95
N GLY A 132 -15.27 2.19 10.02
CA GLY A 132 -16.55 2.85 10.30
C GLY A 132 -17.42 2.11 11.32
N ARG A 133 -17.32 0.76 11.40
CA ARG A 133 -18.04 -0.05 12.41
C ARG A 133 -17.37 -0.03 13.78
N ARG A 134 -16.07 0.28 13.84
CA ARG A 134 -15.24 0.24 15.05
C ARG A 134 -15.12 1.59 15.74
N ILE A 135 -15.30 2.67 15.01
CA ILE A 135 -15.32 4.02 15.58
C ILE A 135 -16.66 4.22 16.29
N LEU A 136 -16.66 4.06 17.62
CA LEU A 136 -17.85 4.18 18.45
C LEU A 136 -17.84 5.47 19.29
N THR A 137 -16.66 6.04 19.50
CA THR A 137 -16.42 7.20 20.35
C THR A 137 -15.59 8.28 19.64
N PRO A 138 -15.64 9.54 20.11
CA PRO A 138 -14.72 10.58 19.66
C PRO A 138 -13.23 10.20 19.83
N GLU A 139 -12.90 9.42 20.86
CA GLU A 139 -11.55 8.92 21.12
C GLU A 139 -11.08 7.91 20.08
N ASP A 140 -11.98 7.02 19.61
CA ASP A 140 -11.70 6.11 18.49
C ASP A 140 -11.43 6.91 17.22
N ALA A 141 -12.28 7.91 16.93
CA ALA A 141 -12.10 8.78 15.78
C ALA A 141 -10.77 9.53 15.84
N ALA A 142 -10.42 10.09 17.00
CA ALA A 142 -9.15 10.76 17.22
C ALA A 142 -7.95 9.83 16.99
N THR A 143 -8.06 8.57 17.44
CA THR A 143 -7.03 7.55 17.22
C THR A 143 -6.80 7.29 15.73
N VAL A 144 -7.88 7.03 14.99
CA VAL A 144 -7.82 6.79 13.53
C VAL A 144 -7.24 8.00 12.80
N TYR A 145 -7.76 9.19 13.05
CA TYR A 145 -7.28 10.40 12.36
C TYR A 145 -5.83 10.75 12.71
N THR A 146 -5.40 10.47 13.94
CA THR A 146 -3.99 10.62 14.34
C THR A 146 -3.10 9.67 13.55
N GLY A 147 -3.50 8.40 13.43
CA GLY A 147 -2.79 7.41 12.63
C GLY A 147 -2.69 7.81 11.15
N ILE A 148 -3.81 8.22 10.55
CA ILE A 148 -3.84 8.70 9.17
C ILE A 148 -2.90 9.90 8.99
N ALA A 149 -3.02 10.93 9.84
CA ALA A 149 -2.20 12.13 9.72
C ALA A 149 -0.70 11.82 9.87
N TYR A 150 -0.33 10.96 10.81
CA TYR A 150 1.06 10.57 11.00
C TYR A 150 1.60 9.81 9.79
N HIS A 151 0.86 8.82 9.27
CA HIS A 151 1.26 8.07 8.08
C HIS A 151 1.45 9.00 6.87
N GLN A 152 0.49 9.90 6.62
CA GLN A 152 0.58 10.83 5.50
C GLN A 152 1.82 11.74 5.60
N GLY A 153 2.21 12.14 6.82
CA GLY A 153 3.46 12.86 7.05
C GLY A 153 4.70 12.05 6.64
N LEU A 154 4.77 10.76 7.00
CA LEU A 154 5.88 9.88 6.59
C LEU A 154 5.89 9.66 5.08
N TYR A 155 4.72 9.40 4.51
CA TYR A 155 4.55 9.10 3.09
C TYR A 155 4.94 10.29 2.21
N HIS A 156 4.51 11.50 2.59
CA HIS A 156 4.92 12.73 1.91
C HIS A 156 6.44 12.95 2.00
N ALA A 157 7.04 12.78 3.20
CA ALA A 157 8.49 12.94 3.38
C ALA A 157 9.29 11.96 2.52
N PHE A 158 8.84 10.70 2.42
CA PHE A 158 9.45 9.70 1.55
C PHE A 158 9.45 10.16 0.09
N PHE A 159 8.28 10.53 -0.44
CA PHE A 159 8.17 10.95 -1.83
C PHE A 159 8.96 12.22 -2.14
N GLU A 160 8.93 13.23 -1.28
CA GLU A 160 9.77 14.43 -1.45
C GLU A 160 11.26 14.06 -1.55
N GLY A 161 11.72 13.13 -0.71
CA GLY A 161 13.10 12.62 -0.75
C GLY A 161 13.43 11.89 -2.05
N GLU A 162 12.58 10.98 -2.51
CA GLU A 162 12.80 10.25 -3.76
C GLU A 162 12.68 11.15 -5.01
N PHE A 163 11.72 12.08 -5.03
CA PHE A 163 11.58 13.05 -6.10
C PHE A 163 12.79 13.98 -6.19
N ALA A 164 13.36 14.43 -5.07
CA ALA A 164 14.57 15.24 -5.08
C ALA A 164 15.77 14.49 -5.71
N LYS A 165 15.91 13.19 -5.43
CA LYS A 165 16.95 12.34 -6.05
C LYS A 165 16.72 12.19 -7.56
N LEU A 166 15.50 11.87 -7.98
CA LEU A 166 15.15 11.73 -9.40
C LEU A 166 15.33 13.03 -10.17
N ARG A 167 14.88 14.15 -9.61
CA ARG A 167 15.00 15.48 -10.20
C ARG A 167 16.46 15.84 -10.46
N LYS A 168 17.35 15.60 -9.49
CA LYS A 168 18.78 15.83 -9.64
C LYS A 168 19.35 15.08 -10.84
N ASN A 169 18.97 13.83 -11.05
CA ASN A 169 19.44 13.02 -12.18
C ASN A 169 18.97 13.59 -13.51
N VAL A 170 17.71 14.02 -13.61
CA VAL A 170 17.14 14.60 -14.85
C VAL A 170 17.73 15.98 -15.15
N GLU A 171 17.89 16.85 -14.15
CA GLU A 171 18.44 18.20 -14.34
C GLU A 171 19.96 18.21 -14.60
N SER A 172 20.65 17.12 -14.25
CA SER A 172 22.09 16.95 -14.51
C SER A 172 22.43 16.27 -15.85
N ALA A 173 21.43 15.75 -16.57
CA ALA A 173 21.56 15.07 -17.85
C ALA A 173 21.35 16.03 -19.03
#